data_AF-A0A351IX64-F1
#
_entry.id   AF-A0A351IX64-F1
#
_cell.length_a   1.000
_cell.length_b   1.000
_cell.length_c   1.000
_cell.angle_alpha   90.00
_cell.angle_beta   90.00
_cell.angle_gamma   90.00
#
_symmetry.space_group_name_H-M   'P 1'
#
loop_
_entity.id
_entity.type
_entity.pdbx_description
1 polymer ?
#
loop_
_entity_poly.entity_id
_entity_poly.type
_entity_poly.pdbx_seq_one_letter_code
_entity_poly.pdbx_strand_id
1 'polypeptide(L)'
;MKRFCFAFVLIVFSFVLLSCQNHATDSPSRGNEEETDPDNTHGDHTKKSKPDKDHDPTQSQDPTPAYGELAGEENLAFFYNAMEIYSWKAMGVTGFELDYSKKTTGGDTVIYTKVAGGAYDTMEKVDTLLKIYFSDPLCAEIKDGLFWETDGALYVVDAARGSDITIVGETLYLTRETDSTRTYTMVVERDEDMNGETNTLSSYVYEAQNINGTWRFTVFPFYW
;
A
#
# COMPACT_ATOMS: atom_id res chain seq x y z
N MET A 1 36.81 2.26 -4.90
CA MET A 1 35.91 1.46 -4.04
C MET A 1 35.37 2.35 -2.94
N LYS A 2 34.13 2.82 -3.08
CA LYS A 2 33.38 3.53 -2.02
C LYS A 2 31.99 2.92 -2.00
N ARG A 3 31.65 2.28 -0.88
CA ARG A 3 30.39 1.58 -0.65
C ARG A 3 29.32 2.63 -0.35
N PHE A 4 28.28 2.69 -1.17
CA PHE A 4 27.05 3.43 -0.82
C PHE A 4 26.19 2.49 0.04
N CYS A 5 25.96 2.90 1.29
CA CYS A 5 25.03 2.21 2.18
C CYS A 5 23.60 2.51 1.74
N PHE A 6 22.90 1.49 1.26
CA PHE A 6 21.45 1.45 1.18
C PHE A 6 20.89 1.49 2.61
N ALA A 7 20.16 2.54 2.95
CA ALA A 7 19.34 2.56 4.16
C ALA A 7 18.04 1.79 3.87
N PHE A 8 17.90 0.68 4.58
CA PHE A 8 16.68 -0.12 4.72
C PHE A 8 15.48 0.75 5.12
N VAL A 9 14.38 0.67 4.36
CA VAL A 9 13.04 0.92 4.90
C VAL A 9 12.27 -0.38 4.76
N LEU A 10 12.34 -1.18 5.81
CA LEU A 10 11.62 -2.43 5.98
C LEU A 10 10.54 -2.13 7.02
N ILE A 11 9.33 -1.80 6.58
CA ILE A 11 8.18 -1.70 7.47
C ILE A 11 7.53 -3.07 7.52
N VAL A 12 7.83 -3.78 8.59
CA VAL A 12 7.24 -5.05 9.01
C VAL A 12 5.86 -4.74 9.60
N PHE A 13 4.78 -5.19 8.96
CA PHE A 13 3.50 -5.40 9.64
C PHE A 13 3.36 -6.89 9.95
N SER A 14 3.65 -7.24 11.20
CA SER A 14 3.32 -8.51 11.83
C SER A 14 2.63 -8.22 13.15
N PHE A 15 1.82 -9.17 13.62
CA PHE A 15 0.85 -9.15 14.73
C PHE A 15 -0.53 -8.65 14.27
N VAL A 16 -1.56 -9.51 14.20
CA VAL A 16 -2.11 -10.29 15.32
C VAL A 16 -2.58 -11.68 14.90
N LEU A 17 -1.90 -12.73 15.37
CA LEU A 17 -2.48 -14.07 15.56
C LEU A 17 -1.93 -14.63 16.87
N LEU A 18 -2.58 -14.31 17.99
CA LEU A 18 -2.31 -14.97 19.26
C LEU A 18 -3.57 -14.94 20.12
N SER A 19 -4.40 -15.99 20.03
CA SER A 19 -5.23 -16.51 21.13
C SER A 19 -5.96 -17.78 20.68
N CYS A 20 -5.24 -18.90 20.59
CA CYS A 20 -5.84 -20.23 20.73
C CYS A 20 -4.74 -21.22 21.15
N GLN A 21 -4.43 -21.30 22.44
CA GLN A 21 -3.86 -22.52 23.02
C GLN A 21 -4.51 -22.82 24.38
N ASN A 22 -5.37 -23.82 24.31
CA ASN A 22 -5.67 -24.87 25.29
C ASN A 22 -4.98 -24.76 26.66
N HIS A 23 -5.80 -24.73 27.70
CA HIS A 23 -5.49 -25.37 28.98
C HIS A 23 -6.50 -26.50 29.20
N ALA A 24 -5.97 -27.72 29.33
CA ALA A 24 -6.67 -28.90 29.81
C ALA A 24 -6.22 -29.23 31.25
N THR A 25 -7.08 -29.96 31.96
CA THR A 25 -6.93 -30.61 33.30
C THR A 25 -7.15 -29.65 34.49
N ASP A 26 -7.96 -29.94 35.52
CA ASP A 26 -8.42 -31.20 36.13
C ASP A 26 -9.81 -31.08 36.83
N SER A 27 -10.50 -32.21 36.94
CA SER A 27 -11.77 -32.50 37.68
C SER A 27 -11.57 -32.49 39.23
N PRO A 28 -12.58 -32.68 40.15
CA PRO A 28 -13.85 -33.44 40.00
C PRO A 28 -15.12 -33.00 40.80
N SER A 29 -16.26 -33.66 40.47
CA SER A 29 -17.16 -34.40 41.40
C SER A 29 -18.67 -34.02 41.45
N ARG A 30 -19.47 -35.11 41.57
CA ARG A 30 -20.92 -35.30 41.84
C ARG A 30 -21.85 -35.10 40.63
N GLY A 31 -22.71 -36.05 40.24
CA GLY A 31 -23.13 -37.33 40.81
C GLY A 31 -24.53 -37.68 40.25
N ASN A 32 -24.82 -38.98 40.22
CA ASN A 32 -26.12 -39.66 40.04
C ASN A 32 -26.58 -39.92 38.58
N GLU A 33 -26.52 -41.18 38.14
CA GLU A 33 -27.60 -42.22 38.09
C GLU A 33 -28.41 -42.03 36.78
N GLU A 34 -28.46 -42.98 35.84
CA GLU A 34 -29.24 -44.24 35.85
C GLU A 34 -28.88 -45.01 34.53
N GLU A 35 -28.31 -46.22 34.60
CA GLU A 35 -28.92 -47.51 34.20
C GLU A 35 -29.57 -47.53 32.79
N THR A 36 -29.10 -48.26 31.77
CA THR A 36 -29.05 -49.73 31.66
C THR A 36 -28.39 -50.13 30.32
N ASP A 37 -27.57 -51.18 30.34
CA ASP A 37 -27.18 -52.02 29.20
C ASP A 37 -28.18 -53.19 29.11
N PRO A 38 -28.47 -53.80 27.94
CA PRO A 38 -27.70 -55.00 27.59
C PRO A 38 -27.49 -55.27 26.07
N ASP A 39 -26.26 -55.66 25.76
CA ASP A 39 -25.90 -56.99 25.24
C ASP A 39 -26.00 -57.35 23.73
N ASN A 40 -24.87 -57.90 23.27
CA ASN A 40 -24.63 -58.98 22.29
C ASN A 40 -24.84 -58.84 20.76
N THR A 41 -23.69 -58.84 20.07
CA THR A 41 -23.20 -59.95 19.20
C THR A 41 -23.77 -60.17 17.78
N HIS A 42 -22.87 -59.92 16.81
CA HIS A 42 -22.50 -60.71 15.61
C HIS A 42 -23.54 -61.00 14.50
N GLY A 43 -23.21 -60.61 13.26
CA GLY A 43 -23.95 -61.04 12.06
C GLY A 43 -23.47 -60.41 10.75
N ASP A 44 -22.64 -61.17 10.03
CA ASP A 44 -22.20 -61.06 8.64
C ASP A 44 -23.27 -60.60 7.62
N HIS A 45 -22.93 -59.64 6.75
CA HIS A 45 -23.41 -59.62 5.36
C HIS A 45 -22.37 -59.01 4.40
N THR A 46 -21.69 -59.91 3.68
CA THR A 46 -21.00 -59.72 2.40
C THR A 46 -21.76 -58.90 1.33
N LYS A 47 -21.09 -57.93 0.66
CA LYS A 47 -20.68 -57.94 -0.78
C LYS A 47 -20.34 -56.56 -1.37
N LYS A 48 -19.12 -56.47 -1.93
CA LYS A 48 -18.67 -55.81 -3.18
C LYS A 48 -19.32 -54.48 -3.62
N SER A 49 -18.52 -53.42 -3.74
CA SER A 49 -17.90 -52.93 -5.01
C SER A 49 -17.18 -51.58 -4.81
N LYS A 50 -15.93 -51.47 -5.32
CA LYS A 50 -15.13 -50.23 -5.48
C LYS A 50 -15.11 -49.90 -7.01
N PRO A 51 -15.16 -48.62 -7.45
CA PRO A 51 -13.94 -47.83 -7.69
C PRO A 51 -13.99 -46.36 -7.25
N ASP A 52 -12.78 -45.83 -7.01
CA ASP A 52 -12.43 -44.45 -6.67
C ASP A 52 -13.04 -43.42 -7.63
N LYS A 53 -13.41 -42.26 -7.08
CA LYS A 53 -13.30 -40.99 -7.79
C LYS A 53 -12.49 -40.04 -6.93
N ASP A 54 -11.30 -39.76 -7.44
CA ASP A 54 -10.42 -38.68 -7.00
C ASP A 54 -11.22 -37.39 -6.83
N HIS A 55 -11.07 -36.79 -5.64
CA HIS A 55 -11.49 -35.43 -5.37
C HIS A 55 -10.43 -34.52 -5.99
N ASP A 56 -10.71 -33.97 -7.16
CA ASP A 56 -9.96 -32.84 -7.73
C ASP A 56 -10.46 -31.56 -7.03
N PRO A 57 -9.62 -30.82 -6.27
CA PRO A 57 -9.99 -29.50 -5.84
C PRO A 57 -9.79 -28.58 -7.03
N THR A 58 -10.87 -28.30 -7.76
CA THR A 58 -10.91 -27.19 -8.71
C THR A 58 -10.54 -25.91 -7.94
N GLN A 59 -9.28 -25.50 -8.06
CA GLN A 59 -8.81 -24.18 -7.69
C GLN A 59 -9.70 -23.17 -8.42
N SER A 60 -10.49 -22.42 -7.64
CA SER A 60 -11.12 -21.19 -8.11
C SER A 60 -10.00 -20.21 -8.44
N GLN A 61 -9.56 -20.21 -9.69
CA GLN A 61 -8.74 -19.12 -10.22
C GLN A 61 -9.69 -17.98 -10.54
N ASP A 62 -9.77 -17.01 -9.64
CA ASP A 62 -10.26 -15.69 -10.03
C ASP A 62 -9.41 -15.23 -11.23
N PRO A 63 -10.01 -14.75 -12.33
CA PRO A 63 -9.25 -14.38 -13.51
C PRO A 63 -8.41 -13.17 -13.14
N THR A 64 -7.10 -13.37 -12.94
CA THR A 64 -6.13 -12.27 -12.89
C THR A 64 -6.35 -11.45 -14.16
N PRO A 65 -6.82 -10.20 -14.04
CA PRO A 65 -7.04 -9.38 -15.22
C PRO A 65 -5.69 -9.18 -15.93
N ALA A 66 -5.71 -9.26 -17.26
CA ALA A 66 -4.51 -9.33 -18.10
C ALA A 66 -3.78 -7.97 -18.19
N TYR A 67 -3.28 -7.48 -17.06
CA TYR A 67 -2.63 -6.18 -16.91
C TYR A 67 -1.12 -6.22 -17.17
N GLY A 68 -0.62 -7.18 -17.95
CA GLY A 68 0.82 -7.30 -18.22
C GLY A 68 1.58 -7.99 -17.08
N GLU A 69 2.88 -7.71 -16.96
CA GLU A 69 3.74 -8.31 -15.93
C GLU A 69 3.65 -7.52 -14.63
N LEU A 70 3.72 -8.22 -13.48
CA LEU A 70 3.88 -7.55 -12.19
C LEU A 70 5.15 -6.69 -12.20
N ALA A 71 5.06 -5.49 -11.64
CA ALA A 71 6.23 -4.62 -11.55
C ALA A 71 7.31 -5.27 -10.66
N GLY A 72 8.54 -5.38 -11.18
CA GLY A 72 9.70 -5.81 -10.39
C GLY A 72 10.07 -4.81 -9.29
N GLU A 73 10.93 -5.22 -8.35
CA GLU A 73 11.30 -4.42 -7.16
C GLU A 73 11.76 -3.00 -7.47
N GLU A 74 12.58 -2.81 -8.51
CA GLU A 74 13.06 -1.47 -8.91
C GLU A 74 11.92 -0.56 -9.36
N ASN A 75 10.93 -1.11 -10.04
CA ASN A 75 9.76 -0.38 -10.54
C ASN A 75 8.78 -0.10 -9.40
N LEU A 76 8.60 -1.04 -8.47
CA LEU A 76 7.83 -0.82 -7.25
C LEU A 76 8.45 0.31 -6.42
N ALA A 77 9.77 0.27 -6.18
CA ALA A 77 10.46 1.31 -5.43
C ALA A 77 10.36 2.67 -6.13
N PHE A 78 10.54 2.73 -7.45
CA PHE A 78 10.38 3.97 -8.22
C PHE A 78 8.95 4.52 -8.09
N PHE A 79 7.95 3.66 -8.28
CA PHE A 79 6.54 4.03 -8.26
C PHE A 79 6.05 4.48 -6.88
N TYR A 80 6.29 3.69 -5.84
CA TYR A 80 5.79 4.02 -4.50
C TYR A 80 6.49 5.23 -3.87
N ASN A 81 7.77 5.46 -4.17
CA ASN A 81 8.42 6.72 -3.77
C ASN A 81 7.81 7.93 -4.49
N ALA A 82 7.45 7.79 -5.77
CA ALA A 82 6.72 8.84 -6.48
C ALA A 82 5.31 9.02 -5.87
N MET A 83 4.58 7.95 -5.56
CA MET A 83 3.25 8.01 -4.96
C MET A 83 3.24 8.77 -3.63
N GLU A 84 4.20 8.47 -2.74
CA GLU A 84 4.34 9.18 -1.47
C GLU A 84 4.51 10.68 -1.69
N ILE A 85 5.41 11.09 -2.59
CA ILE A 85 5.65 12.51 -2.88
C ILE A 85 4.43 13.16 -3.54
N TYR A 86 3.77 12.46 -4.46
CA TYR A 86 2.59 12.99 -5.14
C TYR A 86 1.40 13.16 -4.18
N SER A 87 1.30 12.28 -3.18
CA SER A 87 0.25 12.34 -2.15
C SER A 87 0.27 13.65 -1.34
N TRP A 88 1.42 14.34 -1.29
CA TRP A 88 1.52 15.61 -0.59
C TRP A 88 0.58 16.68 -1.12
N LYS A 89 0.17 16.60 -2.40
CA LYS A 89 -0.84 17.49 -2.97
C LYS A 89 -2.19 17.39 -2.27
N ALA A 90 -2.57 16.17 -1.88
CA ALA A 90 -3.85 15.91 -1.23
C ALA A 90 -3.74 16.09 0.28
N MET A 91 -2.62 15.68 0.87
CA MET A 91 -2.53 15.49 2.32
C MET A 91 -1.67 16.52 3.04
N GLY A 92 -0.82 17.27 2.33
CA GLY A 92 0.29 18.05 2.89
C GLY A 92 1.60 17.25 2.94
N VAL A 93 2.73 17.90 3.25
CA VAL A 93 4.04 17.23 3.22
C VAL A 93 4.29 16.34 4.43
N THR A 94 4.90 15.18 4.20
CA THR A 94 5.37 14.26 5.23
C THR A 94 6.91 14.23 5.25
N GLY A 95 7.52 13.93 6.39
CA GLY A 95 8.98 13.74 6.50
C GLY A 95 9.82 15.02 6.54
N PHE A 96 9.19 16.20 6.56
CA PHE A 96 9.88 17.47 6.80
C PHE A 96 10.04 17.72 8.30
N GLU A 97 11.19 18.26 8.69
CA GLU A 97 11.36 18.80 10.04
C GLU A 97 10.72 20.20 10.09
N LEU A 98 9.68 20.37 10.91
CA LEU A 98 8.89 21.60 10.94
C LEU A 98 9.06 22.37 12.26
N ASP A 99 9.18 23.69 12.15
CA ASP A 99 9.14 24.61 13.28
C ASP A 99 7.71 25.09 13.51
N TYR A 100 6.95 24.30 14.28
CA TYR A 100 5.54 24.59 14.61
C TYR A 100 5.31 25.90 15.37
N SER A 101 6.36 26.53 15.89
CA SER A 101 6.27 27.87 16.50
C SER A 101 6.18 28.98 15.45
N LYS A 102 6.50 28.68 14.18
CA LYS A 102 6.51 29.63 13.06
C LYS A 102 5.53 29.18 11.99
N LYS A 103 4.34 29.75 12.08
CA LYS A 103 3.26 29.56 11.10
C LYS A 103 2.97 30.88 10.40
N THR A 104 2.57 30.79 9.14
CA THR A 104 2.08 31.92 8.35
C THR A 104 0.83 31.49 7.59
N THR A 105 -0.04 32.43 7.26
CA THR A 105 -1.27 32.14 6.49
C THR A 105 -1.07 32.60 5.06
N GLY A 106 -1.25 31.69 4.10
CA GLY A 106 -1.36 32.04 2.68
C GLY A 106 -2.82 32.18 2.31
N GLY A 107 -3.24 33.39 1.94
CA GLY A 107 -4.66 33.70 1.76
C GLY A 107 -5.43 33.63 3.09
N ASP A 108 -6.70 33.24 3.05
CA ASP A 108 -7.60 33.28 4.21
C ASP A 108 -7.62 31.98 5.04
N THR A 109 -7.19 30.85 4.47
CA THR A 109 -7.45 29.52 5.07
C THR A 109 -6.25 28.57 5.14
N VAL A 110 -5.19 28.80 4.36
CA VAL A 110 -4.06 27.85 4.30
C VAL A 110 -2.99 28.24 5.32
N ILE A 111 -2.68 27.34 6.24
CA ILE A 111 -1.63 27.52 7.23
C ILE A 111 -0.36 26.83 6.73
N TYR A 112 0.69 27.61 6.52
CA TYR A 112 2.01 27.12 6.21
C TYR A 112 2.88 27.12 7.46
N THR A 113 3.65 26.05 7.67
CA THR A 113 4.60 25.91 8.77
C THR A 113 6.02 25.97 8.25
N LYS A 114 6.90 26.71 8.94
CA LYS A 114 8.29 26.87 8.51
C LYS A 114 9.03 25.53 8.58
N VAL A 115 9.85 25.23 7.57
CA VAL A 115 10.81 24.13 7.62
C VAL A 115 11.98 24.49 8.54
N ALA A 116 12.31 23.62 9.49
CA ALA A 116 13.32 23.83 10.53
C ALA A 116 14.76 23.59 10.03
N GLY A 117 14.92 22.93 8.87
CA GLY A 117 16.20 22.57 8.26
C GLY A 117 16.14 21.20 7.59
N GLY A 118 17.29 20.70 7.12
CA GLY A 118 17.44 19.32 6.67
C GLY A 118 17.62 19.15 5.15
N ALA A 119 17.23 17.98 4.65
CA ALA A 119 17.47 17.57 3.27
C ALA A 119 16.67 18.39 2.23
N TYR A 120 15.58 19.03 2.64
CA TYR A 120 14.61 19.70 1.75
C TYR A 120 14.21 21.10 2.25
N ASP A 121 15.14 21.82 2.89
CA ASP A 121 14.89 23.11 3.55
C ASP A 121 14.83 24.36 2.64
N THR A 122 14.95 24.18 1.33
CA THR A 122 14.91 25.25 0.32
C THR A 122 14.09 24.79 -0.89
N MET A 123 13.47 25.73 -1.62
CA MET A 123 12.71 25.40 -2.82
C MET A 123 13.58 24.70 -3.88
N GLU A 124 14.87 25.06 -3.97
CA GLU A 124 15.82 24.41 -4.89
C GLU A 124 16.02 22.92 -4.57
N LYS A 125 16.16 22.56 -3.29
CA LYS A 125 16.31 21.16 -2.87
C LYS A 125 15.01 20.37 -3.10
N VAL A 126 13.85 20.99 -2.84
CA VAL A 126 12.54 20.39 -3.17
C VAL A 126 12.43 20.15 -4.67
N ASP A 127 12.75 21.15 -5.50
CA ASP A 127 12.70 21.02 -6.96
C ASP A 127 13.63 19.90 -7.46
N THR A 128 14.81 19.78 -6.86
CA THR A 128 15.75 18.69 -7.15
C THR A 128 15.17 17.33 -6.80
N LEU A 129 14.52 17.18 -5.64
CA LEU A 129 13.83 15.95 -5.23
C LEU A 129 12.72 15.59 -6.21
N LEU A 130 11.83 16.54 -6.55
CA LEU A 130 10.71 16.28 -7.44
C LEU A 130 11.19 15.84 -8.83
N LYS A 131 12.25 16.45 -9.36
CA LYS A 131 12.86 16.10 -10.66
C LYS A 131 13.52 14.72 -10.71
N ILE A 132 13.63 14.01 -9.58
CA ILE A 132 14.02 12.60 -9.58
C ILE A 132 12.89 11.75 -10.18
N TYR A 133 11.63 12.09 -9.89
CA TYR A 133 10.48 11.25 -10.21
C TYR A 133 9.56 11.86 -11.25
N PHE A 134 9.52 13.19 -11.39
CA PHE A 134 8.48 13.88 -12.13
C PHE A 134 9.05 14.78 -13.23
N SER A 135 8.26 14.93 -14.30
CA SER A 135 8.46 15.96 -15.33
C SER A 135 8.19 17.36 -14.77
N ASP A 136 8.72 18.39 -15.42
CA ASP A 136 8.58 19.78 -14.98
C ASP A 136 7.11 20.22 -14.77
N PRO A 137 6.14 19.83 -15.63
CA PRO A 137 4.73 20.14 -15.38
C PRO A 137 4.19 19.54 -14.08
N LEU A 138 4.48 18.27 -13.80
CA LEU A 138 4.07 17.63 -12.55
C LEU A 138 4.81 18.21 -11.34
N CYS A 139 6.09 18.58 -11.48
CA CYS A 139 6.81 19.30 -10.43
C CYS A 139 6.14 20.63 -10.09
N ALA A 140 5.70 21.40 -11.09
CA ALA A 140 4.98 22.65 -10.88
C ALA A 140 3.62 22.42 -10.20
N GLU A 141 2.89 21.39 -10.64
CA GLU A 141 1.61 20.99 -10.07
C GLU A 141 1.72 20.55 -8.61
N ILE A 142 2.76 19.80 -8.23
CA ILE A 142 2.99 19.39 -6.83
C ILE A 142 3.31 20.61 -5.97
N LYS A 143 4.06 21.57 -6.51
CA LYS A 143 4.48 22.75 -5.73
C LYS A 143 3.36 23.73 -5.47
N ASP A 144 2.39 23.81 -6.38
CA ASP A 144 1.30 24.78 -6.33
C ASP A 144 0.48 24.62 -5.04
N GLY A 145 0.40 25.69 -4.26
CA GLY A 145 -0.32 25.73 -2.97
C GLY A 145 0.29 24.91 -1.83
N LEU A 146 1.37 24.15 -2.05
CA LEU A 146 1.99 23.28 -1.04
C LEU A 146 3.25 23.87 -0.42
N PHE A 147 4.04 24.60 -1.22
CA PHE A 147 5.30 25.20 -0.80
C PHE A 147 5.27 26.71 -1.00
N TRP A 148 5.76 27.44 0.00
CA TRP A 148 5.88 28.89 -0.04
C TRP A 148 7.25 29.32 0.45
N GLU A 149 8.04 29.95 -0.42
CA GLU A 149 9.31 30.57 -0.04
C GLU A 149 9.12 32.07 0.18
N THR A 150 9.46 32.55 1.37
CA THR A 150 9.43 33.98 1.74
C THR A 150 10.53 34.29 2.75
N ASP A 151 11.11 35.48 2.68
CA ASP A 151 12.17 35.93 3.59
C ASP A 151 13.35 34.96 3.72
N GLY A 152 13.69 34.25 2.63
CA GLY A 152 14.76 33.26 2.58
C GLY A 152 14.47 31.97 3.36
N ALA A 153 13.20 31.71 3.72
CA ALA A 153 12.77 30.51 4.41
C ALA A 153 11.68 29.78 3.62
N LEU A 154 11.76 28.44 3.62
CA LEU A 154 10.73 27.58 3.07
C LEU A 154 9.65 27.30 4.13
N TYR A 155 8.40 27.43 3.70
CA TYR A 155 7.20 27.07 4.44
C TYR A 155 6.39 26.06 3.64
N VAL A 156 5.70 25.17 4.34
CA VAL A 156 4.95 24.06 3.72
C VAL A 156 3.59 23.88 4.38
N VAL A 157 2.62 23.35 3.65
CA VAL A 157 1.39 22.82 4.25
C VAL A 157 1.75 21.49 4.91
N ASP A 158 1.64 21.44 6.25
CA ASP A 158 1.91 20.23 7.03
C ASP A 158 0.83 19.18 6.76
N ALA A 159 1.23 17.91 6.73
CA ALA A 159 0.29 16.85 6.47
C ALA A 159 -0.67 16.61 7.63
N ALA A 160 -1.96 16.43 7.31
CA ALA A 160 -2.82 15.65 8.18
C ALA A 160 -2.54 14.17 7.87
N ARG A 161 -2.17 13.37 8.89
CA ARG A 161 -2.04 11.91 8.69
C ARG A 161 -3.41 11.33 8.36
N GLY A 162 -3.49 10.58 7.27
CA GLY A 162 -4.68 9.85 6.87
C GLY A 162 -4.35 8.85 5.78
N SER A 163 -5.12 7.77 5.73
CA SER A 163 -5.11 6.77 4.65
C SER A 163 -6.56 6.48 4.31
N ASP A 164 -6.85 6.20 3.05
CA ASP A 164 -8.14 5.64 2.67
C ASP A 164 -8.22 4.21 3.23
N ILE A 165 -8.98 4.05 4.31
CA ILE A 165 -9.14 2.78 5.01
C ILE A 165 -10.00 1.77 4.23
N THR A 166 -10.66 2.19 3.15
CA THR A 166 -11.42 1.30 2.27
C THR A 166 -10.51 0.53 1.33
N ILE A 167 -9.27 0.99 1.10
CA ILE A 167 -8.30 0.28 0.24
C ILE A 167 -7.81 -0.97 0.96
N VAL A 168 -8.16 -2.13 0.41
CA VAL A 168 -7.79 -3.46 0.94
C VAL A 168 -6.72 -4.17 0.10
N GLY A 169 -6.47 -3.69 -1.12
CA GLY A 169 -5.49 -4.28 -2.01
C GLY A 169 -4.97 -3.29 -3.05
N GLU A 170 -3.67 -3.39 -3.33
CA GLU A 170 -3.00 -2.64 -4.40
C GLU A 170 -2.11 -3.61 -5.19
N THR A 171 -2.17 -3.54 -6.52
CA THR A 171 -1.29 -4.34 -7.38
C THR A 171 -0.80 -3.50 -8.55
N LEU A 172 0.52 -3.35 -8.64
CA LEU A 172 1.17 -2.59 -9.69
C LEU A 172 1.69 -3.52 -10.79
N TYR A 173 1.32 -3.20 -12.03
CA TYR A 173 1.81 -3.87 -13.22
C TYR A 173 2.64 -2.92 -14.08
N LEU A 174 3.70 -3.43 -14.70
CA LEU A 174 4.40 -2.76 -15.80
C LEU A 174 3.75 -3.25 -17.11
N THR A 175 2.80 -2.47 -17.62
CA THR A 175 1.99 -2.85 -18.79
C THR A 175 2.72 -2.66 -20.11
N ARG A 176 3.69 -1.73 -20.16
CA ARG A 176 4.50 -1.48 -21.35
C ARG A 176 5.84 -0.89 -20.97
N GLU A 177 6.90 -1.36 -21.62
CA GLU A 177 8.22 -0.76 -21.57
C GLU A 177 8.82 -0.64 -22.97
N THR A 178 9.45 0.50 -23.25
CA THR A 178 10.28 0.76 -24.43
C THR A 178 11.54 1.49 -23.97
N ASP A 179 12.47 1.76 -24.90
CA ASP A 179 13.68 2.54 -24.59
C ASP A 179 13.37 3.96 -24.05
N SER A 180 12.19 4.51 -24.35
CA SER A 180 11.82 5.89 -24.03
C SER A 180 10.59 6.05 -23.14
N THR A 181 9.78 5.00 -22.97
CA THR A 181 8.51 5.08 -22.24
C THR A 181 8.26 3.85 -21.36
N ARG A 182 7.71 4.08 -20.17
CA ARG A 182 7.14 3.04 -19.30
C ARG A 182 5.69 3.38 -18.99
N THR A 183 4.81 2.39 -19.07
CA THR A 183 3.41 2.51 -18.66
C THR A 183 3.17 1.54 -17.51
N TYR A 184 2.57 2.05 -16.44
CA TYR A 184 2.16 1.26 -15.30
C TYR A 184 0.65 1.27 -15.17
N THR A 185 0.09 0.15 -14.70
CA THR A 185 -1.31 0.08 -14.28
C THR A 185 -1.34 -0.29 -12.81
N MET A 186 -1.89 0.60 -11.97
CA MET A 186 -2.24 0.28 -10.60
C MET A 186 -3.67 -0.23 -10.58
N VAL A 187 -3.88 -1.42 -10.02
CA VAL A 187 -5.20 -1.93 -9.67
C VAL A 187 -5.39 -1.75 -8.19
N VAL A 188 -6.50 -1.11 -7.81
CA VAL A 188 -6.85 -0.79 -6.43
C VAL A 188 -8.14 -1.50 -6.11
N GLU A 189 -8.13 -2.28 -5.03
CA GLU A 189 -9.27 -2.99 -4.50
C GLU A 189 -9.79 -2.26 -3.27
N ARG A 190 -11.08 -1.91 -3.28
CA ARG A 190 -11.75 -1.22 -2.18
C ARG A 190 -12.93 -2.00 -1.62
N ASP A 191 -12.99 -2.11 -0.30
CA ASP A 191 -14.17 -2.52 0.46
C ASP A 191 -14.93 -1.26 0.89
N GLU A 192 -15.76 -0.73 -0.01
CA GLU A 192 -16.46 0.56 0.20
C GLU A 192 -17.48 0.48 1.35
N ASP A 193 -18.07 -0.69 1.58
CA ASP A 193 -19.04 -0.94 2.64
C ASP A 193 -18.39 -1.35 3.96
N MET A 194 -17.07 -1.56 3.97
CA MET A 194 -16.26 -1.97 5.13
C MET A 194 -16.82 -3.22 5.82
N ASN A 195 -17.38 -4.14 5.02
CA ASN A 195 -18.06 -5.35 5.49
C ASN A 195 -17.38 -6.64 5.00
N GLY A 196 -16.38 -6.53 4.11
CA GLY A 196 -15.65 -7.65 3.52
C GLY A 196 -16.47 -8.50 2.55
N GLU A 197 -17.65 -8.05 2.12
CA GLU A 197 -18.56 -8.81 1.27
C GLU A 197 -18.43 -8.47 -0.22
N THR A 198 -18.15 -7.20 -0.55
CA THR A 198 -18.03 -6.73 -1.94
C THR A 198 -16.84 -5.80 -2.10
N ASN A 199 -15.93 -6.17 -2.99
CA ASN A 199 -14.78 -5.34 -3.34
C ASN A 199 -14.95 -4.73 -4.73
N THR A 200 -14.74 -3.43 -4.84
CA THR A 200 -14.69 -2.70 -6.11
C THR A 200 -13.25 -2.63 -6.60
N LEU A 201 -13.02 -2.98 -7.87
CA LEU A 201 -11.73 -2.83 -8.53
C LEU A 201 -11.71 -1.55 -9.38
N SER A 202 -10.74 -0.68 -9.11
CA SER A 202 -10.41 0.47 -9.95
C SER A 202 -9.05 0.29 -10.59
N SER A 203 -8.83 0.84 -11.78
CA SER A 203 -7.52 0.84 -12.44
C SER A 203 -7.09 2.25 -12.84
N TYR A 204 -5.81 2.53 -12.63
CA TYR A 204 -5.21 3.83 -12.90
C TYR A 204 -3.95 3.65 -13.73
N VAL A 205 -3.80 4.45 -14.78
CA VAL A 205 -2.68 4.39 -15.72
C VAL A 205 -1.70 5.52 -15.44
N TYR A 206 -0.42 5.15 -15.38
CA TYR A 206 0.70 6.07 -15.16
C TYR A 206 1.69 5.95 -16.29
N GLU A 207 2.27 7.08 -16.69
CA GLU A 207 3.22 7.11 -17.80
C GLU A 207 4.51 7.81 -17.36
N ALA A 208 5.64 7.13 -17.58
CA ALA A 208 6.96 7.69 -17.39
C ALA A 208 7.73 7.74 -18.71
N GLN A 209 8.54 8.78 -18.88
CA GLN A 209 9.41 8.97 -20.04
C GLN A 209 10.88 9.03 -19.60
N ASN A 210 11.77 8.51 -20.44
CA ASN A 210 13.20 8.68 -20.24
C ASN A 210 13.62 10.07 -20.75
N ILE A 211 13.85 10.99 -19.82
CA ILE A 211 14.26 12.36 -20.11
C ILE A 211 15.74 12.48 -19.73
N ASN A 212 16.62 12.57 -20.73
CA ASN A 212 18.07 12.69 -20.56
C ASN A 212 18.69 11.58 -19.68
N GLY A 213 18.26 10.33 -19.87
CA GLY A 213 18.77 9.17 -19.14
C GLY A 213 18.10 8.93 -17.78
N THR A 214 17.07 9.70 -17.43
CA THR A 214 16.34 9.55 -16.16
C THR A 214 14.86 9.30 -16.44
N TRP A 215 14.29 8.25 -15.84
CA TRP A 215 12.86 7.97 -15.90
C TRP A 215 12.08 8.96 -15.04
N ARG A 216 11.07 9.60 -15.63
CA ARG A 216 10.22 10.59 -14.95
C ARG A 216 8.77 10.42 -15.36
N PHE A 217 7.86 10.43 -14.39
CA PHE A 217 6.43 10.45 -14.62
C PHE A 217 6.00 11.74 -15.34
N THR A 218 5.12 11.55 -16.30
CA THR A 218 4.47 12.57 -17.15
C THR A 218 2.96 12.53 -17.01
N VAL A 219 2.40 11.39 -16.59
CA VAL A 219 1.00 11.21 -16.22
C VAL A 219 0.97 10.49 -14.87
N PHE A 220 0.33 11.10 -13.87
CA PHE A 220 0.27 10.57 -12.51
C PHE A 220 -1.07 10.90 -11.84
N PRO A 221 -2.14 10.13 -12.09
CA PRO A 221 -3.40 10.31 -11.40
C PRO A 221 -3.28 9.95 -9.91
N PHE A 222 -4.01 10.66 -9.05
CA PHE A 222 -4.16 10.33 -7.64
C PHE A 222 -5.41 9.48 -7.41
N TYR A 223 -5.38 8.56 -6.44
CA TYR A 223 -6.50 7.64 -6.18
C TYR A 223 -6.82 7.35 -4.70
N TRP A 224 -6.16 8.03 -3.76
CA TRP A 224 -6.54 7.96 -2.34
C TRP A 224 -7.55 9.05 -1.96
#